data_AF-A0A7E5VNW6-F1
#
_entry.id   AF-A0A7E5VNW6-F1
#
_cell.length_a   1.000
_cell.length_b   1.000
_cell.length_c   1.000
_cell.angle_alpha   90.00
_cell.angle_beta   90.00
_cell.angle_gamma   90.00
#
_symmetry.space_group_name_H-M   'P 1'
#
loop_
_entity.id
_entity.type
_entity.pdbx_description
1 polymer ?
#
loop_
_entity_poly.entity_id
_entity_poly.type
_entity_poly.pdbx_seq_one_letter_code
_entity_poly.pdbx_strand_id
1 'polypeptide(L)'
;MAIYLGPRAYTIISDPDAAQIVSRHCLEKHYIYEIAKPWLGNGLLTADIPTWKRNRKIMNLAFTQQVLNGFISVFNTQSRRLAKQFEDNPERTFEPHTMLLTNNLETICSESCFVHFLTRLPLYI
;
A
#
# COMPACT_ATOMS: atom_id res chain seq x y z
N MET A 1 -11.67 -20.32 -14.67
CA MET A 1 -12.58 -21.21 -13.93
C MET A 1 -13.67 -20.38 -13.26
N ALA A 2 -14.94 -20.77 -13.29
CA ALA A 2 -16.01 -20.01 -12.63
C ALA A 2 -16.48 -20.75 -11.36
N ILE A 3 -16.60 -20.02 -10.24
CA ILE A 3 -17.17 -20.49 -8.99
C ILE A 3 -18.47 -19.75 -8.74
N TYR A 4 -19.53 -20.48 -8.42
CA TYR A 4 -20.81 -19.89 -8.02
C TYR A 4 -20.84 -19.72 -6.50
N LEU A 5 -21.06 -18.50 -6.01
CA LEU A 5 -21.40 -18.24 -4.62
C LEU A 5 -22.82 -17.65 -4.57
N GLY A 6 -23.77 -18.48 -4.15
CA GLY A 6 -25.20 -18.14 -4.17
C GLY A 6 -25.67 -17.88 -5.61
N PRO A 7 -26.46 -16.81 -5.86
CA PRO A 7 -26.95 -16.48 -7.20
C PRO A 7 -25.91 -15.80 -8.10
N ARG A 8 -24.68 -15.56 -7.61
CA ARG A 8 -23.64 -14.82 -8.34
C ARG A 8 -22.50 -15.74 -8.74
N ALA A 9 -22.08 -15.62 -10.01
CA ALA A 9 -20.91 -16.30 -10.53
C ALA A 9 -19.66 -15.42 -10.40
N TYR A 10 -18.55 -16.01 -9.98
CA TYR A 10 -17.24 -15.38 -9.83
C TYR A 10 -16.27 -16.07 -10.76
N THR A 11 -15.57 -15.31 -11.60
CA THR A 11 -14.56 -15.86 -12.50
C THR A 11 -13.18 -15.74 -11.86
N ILE A 12 -12.52 -16.88 -11.67
CA ILE A 12 -11.10 -16.95 -11.32
C ILE A 12 -10.30 -16.91 -12.62
N ILE A 13 -9.45 -15.89 -12.70
CA ILE A 13 -8.50 -15.70 -13.79
C ILE A 13 -7.16 -16.24 -13.31
N SER A 14 -6.70 -17.32 -13.95
CA SER A 14 -5.40 -17.94 -13.66
C SER A 14 -4.40 -17.77 -14.80
N ASP A 15 -4.88 -17.36 -15.97
CA ASP A 15 -4.06 -17.10 -17.14
C ASP A 15 -3.49 -15.66 -17.10
N PRO A 16 -2.16 -15.48 -17.29
CA PRO A 16 -1.52 -14.16 -17.16
C PRO A 16 -1.96 -13.17 -18.23
N ASP A 17 -2.22 -13.62 -19.47
CA ASP A 17 -2.64 -12.73 -20.57
C ASP A 17 -4.06 -12.22 -20.31
N ALA A 18 -4.97 -13.11 -19.91
CA ALA A 18 -6.30 -12.75 -19.46
C ALA A 18 -6.26 -11.79 -18.25
N ALA A 19 -5.38 -12.04 -17.28
CA ALA A 19 -5.22 -11.16 -16.12
C ALA A 19 -4.76 -9.75 -16.51
N GLN A 20 -3.84 -9.65 -17.48
CA GLN A 20 -3.39 -8.36 -18.01
C GLN A 20 -4.51 -7.59 -18.70
N ILE A 21 -5.32 -8.27 -19.52
CA ILE A 21 -6.46 -7.66 -20.22
C ILE A 21 -7.47 -7.13 -19.21
N VAL A 22 -7.87 -7.96 -18.23
CA VAL A 22 -8.86 -7.59 -17.21
C VAL A 22 -8.34 -6.46 -16.33
N SER A 23 -7.07 -6.48 -15.93
CA SER A 23 -6.46 -5.41 -15.11
C SER A 23 -6.49 -4.04 -15.79
N ARG A 24 -6.45 -4.00 -17.13
CA ARG A 24 -6.47 -2.75 -17.91
C ARG A 24 -7.88 -2.21 -18.16
N HIS A 25 -8.86 -3.09 -18.34
CA HIS A 25 -10.20 -2.71 -18.81
C HIS A 25 -11.27 -2.77 -17.72
N CYS A 26 -11.15 -3.69 -16.76
CA CYS A 26 -12.13 -3.90 -15.68
C CYS A 26 -11.66 -3.19 -14.40
N LEU A 27 -11.70 -1.85 -14.41
CA LEU A 27 -11.22 -1.03 -13.30
C LEU A 27 -12.27 -0.79 -12.19
N GLU A 28 -13.53 -1.17 -12.44
CA GLU A 28 -14.59 -1.05 -11.45
C GLU A 28 -14.30 -1.89 -10.21
N LYS A 29 -14.51 -1.29 -9.04
CA LYS A 29 -14.27 -1.95 -7.77
C LYS A 29 -15.41 -2.90 -7.46
N HIS A 30 -15.06 -4.07 -6.96
CA HIS A 30 -16.04 -5.04 -6.49
C HIS A 30 -16.81 -4.48 -5.27
N TYR A 31 -18.06 -4.91 -5.06
CA TYR A 31 -18.90 -4.39 -3.96
C TYR A 31 -18.28 -4.59 -2.57
N ILE A 32 -17.33 -5.53 -2.42
CA ILE A 32 -16.61 -5.77 -1.17
C ILE A 32 -15.85 -4.52 -0.68
N TYR A 33 -15.42 -3.64 -1.60
CA TYR A 33 -14.74 -2.40 -1.24
C TYR A 33 -15.67 -1.38 -0.57
N GLU A 34 -17.00 -1.48 -0.75
CA GLU A 34 -17.96 -0.62 -0.05
C GLU A 34 -17.96 -0.88 1.47
N ILE A 35 -17.59 -2.09 1.90
CA ILE A 35 -17.43 -2.42 3.33
C ILE A 35 -16.32 -1.56 3.95
N ALA A 36 -15.26 -1.26 3.20
CA ALA A 36 -14.12 -0.49 3.70
C ALA A 36 -14.36 1.04 3.71
N LYS A 37 -15.42 1.51 3.05
CA LYS A 37 -15.72 2.93 2.81
C LYS A 37 -15.98 3.75 4.08
N PRO A 38 -16.63 3.23 5.14
CA PRO A 38 -16.80 3.99 6.39
C PRO A 38 -15.48 4.32 7.10
N TRP A 39 -14.47 3.45 6.99
CA TRP A 39 -13.16 3.67 7.63
C TRP A 39 -12.19 4.46 6.75
N LEU A 40 -12.18 4.20 5.44
CA LEU A 40 -11.20 4.76 4.51
C LEU A 40 -11.74 5.97 3.71
N GLY A 41 -13.03 6.28 3.83
CA GLY A 41 -13.69 7.32 3.05
C GLY A 41 -13.68 7.02 1.55
N ASN A 42 -13.69 8.07 0.72
CA ASN A 42 -13.60 7.98 -0.74
C ASN A 42 -12.13 8.11 -1.22
N GLY A 43 -11.31 7.13 -0.84
CA GLY A 43 -9.85 7.11 -1.08
C GLY A 43 -9.44 6.21 -2.25
N LEU A 44 -8.16 5.85 -2.34
CA LEU A 44 -7.64 5.04 -3.46
C LEU A 44 -8.32 3.67 -3.61
N LEU A 45 -8.74 3.04 -2.51
CA LEU A 45 -9.30 1.68 -2.55
C LEU A 45 -10.81 1.67 -2.85
N THR A 46 -11.50 2.76 -2.52
CA THR A 46 -12.96 2.84 -2.46
C THR A 46 -13.56 3.85 -3.44
N ALA A 47 -12.70 4.68 -4.06
CA ALA A 47 -13.13 5.69 -5.03
C ALA A 47 -13.63 5.10 -6.36
N ASP A 48 -14.55 5.83 -6.97
CA ASP A 48 -15.00 5.64 -8.34
C ASP A 48 -13.85 5.87 -9.34
N ILE A 49 -13.99 5.34 -10.56
CA ILE A 49 -12.91 5.34 -11.56
C ILE A 49 -12.33 6.74 -11.84
N PRO A 50 -13.13 7.81 -12.02
CA PRO A 50 -12.59 9.16 -12.26
C PRO A 50 -11.75 9.69 -11.09
N THR A 51 -12.27 9.59 -9.86
CA THR A 51 -11.57 10.05 -8.65
C THR A 51 -10.33 9.19 -8.39
N TRP A 52 -10.43 7.88 -8.59
CA TRP A 52 -9.31 6.95 -8.50
C TRP A 52 -8.19 7.31 -9.47
N LYS A 53 -8.50 7.58 -10.75
CA LYS A 53 -7.51 8.00 -11.76
C LYS A 53 -6.80 9.29 -11.33
N ARG A 54 -7.54 10.28 -10.84
CA ARG A 54 -6.98 11.53 -10.32
C ARG A 54 -6.06 11.30 -9.12
N ASN A 55 -6.52 10.56 -8.12
CA ASN A 55 -5.76 10.29 -6.90
C ASN A 55 -4.50 9.47 -7.21
N ARG A 56 -4.59 8.48 -8.09
CA ARG A 56 -3.44 7.67 -8.53
C ARG A 56 -2.41 8.51 -9.28
N LYS A 57 -2.83 9.48 -10.10
CA LYS A 57 -1.91 10.42 -10.75
C LYS A 57 -1.10 11.22 -9.72
N ILE A 58 -1.76 11.73 -8.68
CA ILE A 58 -1.10 12.50 -7.62
C ILE A 58 -0.13 11.62 -6.83
N MET A 59 -0.55 10.41 -6.44
CA MET A 59 0.35 9.50 -5.71
C MET A 59 1.54 9.06 -6.53
N ASN A 60 1.38 8.77 -7.82
CA ASN A 60 2.52 8.43 -8.67
C ASN A 60 3.59 9.53 -8.66
N LEU A 61 3.21 10.80 -8.53
CA LEU A 61 4.15 11.93 -8.39
C LEU A 61 4.82 11.95 -7.01
N ALA A 62 4.09 11.61 -5.95
CA ALA A 62 4.61 11.52 -4.59
C ALA A 62 5.59 10.35 -4.39
N PHE A 63 5.55 9.34 -5.26
CA PHE A 63 6.45 8.16 -5.23
C PHE A 63 7.43 8.13 -6.42
N THR A 64 7.87 9.30 -6.88
CA THR A 64 8.95 9.38 -7.86
C THR A 64 10.28 8.92 -7.27
N GLN A 65 11.21 8.45 -8.10
CA GLN A 65 12.51 7.95 -7.65
C GLN A 65 13.27 8.96 -6.77
N GLN A 66 13.15 10.26 -7.07
CA GLN A 66 13.77 11.31 -6.27
C GLN A 66 13.23 11.35 -4.83
N VAL A 67 11.92 11.21 -4.66
CA VAL A 67 11.30 11.15 -3.33
C VAL A 67 11.67 9.85 -2.62
N LEU A 68 11.65 8.72 -3.34
CA LEU A 68 12.05 7.41 -2.80
C LEU A 68 13.50 7.40 -2.30
N ASN A 69 14.41 8.10 -2.98
CA ASN A 69 15.79 8.26 -2.53
C ASN A 69 15.88 8.97 -1.16
N GLY A 70 14.93 9.86 -0.85
CA GLY A 70 14.81 10.49 0.46
C GLY A 70 14.46 9.51 1.59
N PHE A 71 13.73 8.45 1.29
CA PHE A 71 13.31 7.43 2.27
C PHE A 71 14.42 6.44 2.63
N ILE A 72 15.48 6.33 1.83
CA ILE A 72 16.58 5.37 2.05
C ILE A 72 17.19 5.52 3.46
N SER A 73 17.29 6.74 3.97
CA SER A 73 17.82 6.98 5.32
C SER A 73 16.92 6.38 6.41
N VAL A 74 15.60 6.50 6.25
CA VAL A 74 14.59 5.95 7.15
C VAL A 74 14.61 4.43 7.09
N PHE A 75 14.58 3.84 5.88
CA PHE A 75 14.68 2.40 5.70
C PHE A 75 15.94 1.84 6.35
N ASN A 76 17.10 2.43 6.09
CA ASN A 76 18.36 1.97 6.68
C ASN A 76 18.36 2.04 8.21
N THR A 77 17.71 3.05 8.79
CA THR A 77 17.60 3.20 10.25
C THR A 77 16.70 2.12 10.83
N GLN A 78 15.52 1.90 10.23
CA GLN A 78 14.57 0.89 10.67
C GLN A 78 15.12 -0.53 10.50
N SER A 79 15.79 -0.82 9.37
CA SER A 79 16.46 -2.10 9.12
C SER A 79 17.56 -2.40 10.14
N ARG A 80 18.41 -1.42 10.47
CA ARG A 80 19.44 -1.59 11.52
C ARG A 80 18.82 -1.85 12.90
N ARG A 81 17.74 -1.15 13.23
CA ARG A 81 17.03 -1.36 14.49
C ARG A 81 16.41 -2.75 14.56
N LEU A 82 15.77 -3.19 13.49
CA LEU A 82 15.18 -4.52 13.40
C LEU A 82 16.26 -5.61 13.51
N ALA A 83 17.39 -5.46 12.81
CA ALA A 83 18.53 -6.40 12.92
C ALA A 83 19.04 -6.51 14.36
N LYS A 84 19.22 -5.37 15.04
CA LYS A 84 19.63 -5.35 16.45
C LYS A 84 18.61 -6.04 17.36
N GLN A 85 17.32 -5.82 17.15
CA GLN A 85 16.28 -6.49 17.94
C GLN A 85 16.32 -8.02 17.78
N PHE A 86 16.68 -8.51 16.59
CA PHE A 86 16.89 -9.93 16.34
C PHE A 86 18.16 -10.47 17.02
N GLU A 87 19.25 -9.71 17.03
CA GLU A 87 20.50 -10.09 17.73
C GLU A 87 20.34 -10.13 19.26
N ASP A 88 19.62 -9.16 19.83
CA ASP A 88 19.49 -8.98 21.28
C ASP A 88 18.52 -9.99 21.95
N ASN A 89 17.77 -10.80 21.18
CA ASN A 89 16.74 -11.70 21.74
C ASN A 89 16.78 -13.13 21.13
N PRO A 90 17.86 -13.90 21.35
CA PRO A 90 18.00 -15.25 20.76
C PRO A 90 17.06 -16.31 21.36
N GLU A 91 16.50 -16.10 22.57
CA GLU A 91 15.75 -17.13 23.33
C GLU A 91 14.25 -16.87 23.50
N ARG A 92 13.72 -15.70 23.09
CA ARG A 92 12.27 -15.49 23.12
C ARG A 92 11.62 -16.36 22.05
N THR A 93 10.44 -16.90 22.33
CA THR A 93 9.53 -17.48 21.32
C THR A 93 9.37 -16.46 20.20
N PHE A 94 10.13 -16.68 19.15
CA PHE A 94 10.36 -15.74 18.09
C PHE A 94 9.09 -15.72 17.24
N GLU A 95 8.29 -14.67 17.37
CA GLU A 95 7.18 -14.39 16.48
C GLU A 95 7.61 -13.28 15.50
N PRO A 96 8.42 -13.60 14.47
CA PRO A 96 9.03 -12.62 13.58
C PRO A 96 7.98 -11.75 12.89
N HIS A 97 6.78 -12.30 12.69
CA HIS A 97 5.67 -11.58 12.10
C HIS A 97 5.32 -10.30 12.88
N THR A 98 5.26 -10.34 14.21
CA THR A 98 4.88 -9.17 15.03
C THR A 98 5.94 -8.08 15.01
N MET A 99 7.23 -8.47 15.02
CA MET A 99 8.34 -7.53 14.94
C MET A 99 8.40 -6.86 13.56
N LEU A 100 8.23 -7.65 12.50
CA LEU A 100 8.17 -7.14 11.13
C LEU A 100 7.00 -6.19 10.94
N LEU A 101 5.80 -6.56 11.42
CA LEU A 101 4.63 -5.70 11.33
C LEU A 101 4.84 -4.36 12.05
N THR A 102 5.34 -4.41 13.29
CA THR A 102 5.62 -3.19 14.07
C THR A 102 6.63 -2.30 13.37
N ASN A 103 7.74 -2.89 12.90
CA ASN A 103 8.77 -2.15 12.18
C ASN A 103 8.24 -1.53 10.87
N ASN A 104 7.45 -2.28 10.10
CA ASN A 104 6.86 -1.78 8.85
C ASN A 104 5.88 -0.63 9.11
N LEU A 105 5.04 -0.74 10.14
CA LEU A 105 4.12 0.32 10.53
C LEU A 105 4.88 1.59 10.95
N GLU A 106 5.92 1.46 11.76
CA GLU A 106 6.74 2.60 12.18
C GLU A 106 7.47 3.25 10.99
N THR A 107 7.96 2.44 10.05
CA THR A 107 8.59 2.91 8.82
C THR A 107 7.59 3.74 7.99
N ILE A 108 6.40 3.18 7.72
CA ILE A 108 5.35 3.84 6.94
C ILE A 108 4.87 5.13 7.62
N CYS A 109 4.69 5.13 8.94
CA CYS A 109 4.30 6.32 9.69
C CYS A 109 5.37 7.42 9.63
N SER A 110 6.66 7.05 9.71
CA SER A 110 7.79 7.99 9.61
C SER A 110 7.84 8.64 8.23
N GLU A 111 7.64 7.86 7.17
CA GLU A 111 7.63 8.35 5.79
C GLU A 111 6.39 9.18 5.47
N SER A 112 5.21 8.76 5.95
CA SER A 112 3.96 9.49 5.73
C SER A 112 4.01 10.89 6.34
N CYS A 113 4.63 11.01 7.52
CA CYS A 113 4.90 12.32 8.14
C CYS A 113 5.89 13.15 7.31
N PHE A 114 6.92 12.52 6.73
CA PHE A 114 7.86 13.18 5.83
C PHE A 114 7.21 13.69 4.54
N VAL A 115 6.30 12.92 3.93
CA VAL A 115 5.51 13.38 2.77
C VAL A 115 4.58 14.54 3.15
N HIS A 116 3.95 14.50 4.33
CA HIS A 116 3.15 15.61 4.84
C HIS A 116 3.98 16.87 5.10
N PHE A 117 5.22 16.71 5.57
CA PHE A 117 6.16 17.81 5.80
C PHE A 117 6.66 18.39 4.47
N LEU A 118 7.05 17.56 3.50
CA LEU A 118 7.49 18.01 2.18
C LEU A 118 6.39 18.73 1.39
N THR A 119 5.13 18.28 1.50
CA THR A 119 3.98 18.93 0.84
C THR A 119 3.55 20.24 1.51
N ARG A 120 4.07 20.56 2.71
CA ARG A 120 3.85 21.81 3.45
C ARG A 120 5.02 22.79 3.42
N LEU A 121 6.19 22.40 2.91
CA LEU A 121 7.27 23.36 2.65
C LEU A 121 6.87 24.23 1.45
N PRO A 122 6.76 25.56 1.62
CA PRO A 122 6.58 26.46 0.49
C PRO A 122 7.92 26.54 -0.24
N LEU A 123 8.17 25.61 -1.15
CA LEU A 123 9.31 25.69 -2.06
C LEU A 123 8.81 25.68 -3.51
N TYR A 124 8.69 26.91 -4.01
CA TYR A 124 8.94 27.36 -5.37
C TYR A 124 8.20 26.65 -6.52
N ILE A 125 7.00 27.17 -6.81
CA ILE A 125 6.75 27.74 -8.15
C ILE A 125 7.09 29.22 -8.06
#